data_AF-A0A554P7L6-F1
#
_entry.id   AF-A0A554P7L6-F1
#
_cell.length_a   1.000
_cell.length_b   1.000
_cell.length_c   1.000
_cell.angle_alpha   90.00
_cell.angle_beta   90.00
_cell.angle_gamma   90.00
#
_symmetry.space_group_name_H-M   'P 1'
#
loop_
_entity.id
_entity.type
_entity.pdbx_description
1 polymer ?
#
loop_
_entity_poly.entity_id
_entity_poly.type
_entity_poly.pdbx_seq_one_letter_code
_entity_poly.pdbx_strand_id
1 'polypeptide(L)'
;MASAQKQAKRAKRAKAKAKEARATRNNTPKYAMAETTEVGPKAYELFEKMKAAESRSRAEMLTVLIQDSLSLGSDDPTAVQRILIGLYDSWKNGDDSKLPQGWWEEESFLADYAQAAQNAGEERLIEAWLAEEPA
;
A
#
# COMPACT_ATOMS: atom_id res chain seq x y z
N MET A 1 -35.73 14.04 38.21
CA MET A 1 -34.73 15.01 37.72
C MET A 1 -33.33 14.40 37.87
N ALA A 2 -32.74 13.82 36.81
CA ALA A 2 -31.38 13.27 36.91
C ALA A 2 -30.37 14.42 37.01
N SER A 3 -29.56 14.46 38.07
CA SER A 3 -28.69 15.59 38.39
C SER A 3 -27.70 15.94 37.25
N ALA A 4 -27.48 17.23 37.04
CA ALA A 4 -26.59 17.78 36.01
C ALA A 4 -25.18 17.15 36.02
N GLN A 5 -24.70 16.70 37.18
CA GLN A 5 -23.43 15.96 37.30
C GLN A 5 -23.41 14.62 36.55
N LYS A 6 -24.53 13.88 36.51
CA LYS A 6 -24.62 12.62 35.75
C LYS A 6 -24.61 12.86 34.24
N GLN A 7 -25.22 13.97 33.79
CA GLN A 7 -25.19 14.38 32.38
C GLN A 7 -23.79 14.85 31.96
N ALA A 8 -23.10 15.65 32.79
CA ALA A 8 -21.73 16.08 32.53
C ALA A 8 -20.74 14.90 32.43
N LYS A 9 -20.91 13.88 33.28
CA LYS A 9 -20.07 12.67 33.25
C LYS A 9 -20.32 11.83 31.99
N ARG A 10 -21.57 11.74 31.51
CA ARG A 10 -21.92 11.08 30.24
C ARG A 10 -21.38 11.85 29.04
N ALA A 11 -21.47 13.18 29.03
CA ALA A 11 -20.93 14.04 27.98
C ALA A 11 -19.39 13.92 27.88
N LYS A 12 -18.69 13.88 29.02
CA LYS A 12 -17.23 13.65 29.03
C LYS A 12 -16.85 12.27 28.47
N ARG A 13 -17.60 11.22 28.82
CA ARG A 13 -17.37 9.87 28.28
C ARG A 13 -17.66 9.78 26.78
N ALA A 14 -18.71 10.45 26.29
CA ALA A 14 -19.01 10.51 24.86
C ALA A 14 -17.92 11.25 24.07
N LYS A 15 -17.41 12.37 24.60
CA LYS A 15 -16.29 13.11 23.98
C LYS A 15 -14.98 12.31 24.00
N ALA A 16 -14.69 11.59 25.09
CA ALA A 16 -13.53 10.72 25.17
C ALA A 16 -13.63 9.58 24.15
N LYS A 17 -14.77 8.89 24.07
CA LYS A 17 -15.02 7.82 23.09
C LYS A 17 -14.98 8.34 21.64
N ALA A 18 -15.47 9.54 21.39
CA ALA A 18 -15.38 10.17 20.06
C ALA A 18 -13.94 10.55 19.69
N LYS A 19 -13.14 11.03 20.65
CA LYS A 19 -11.72 11.34 20.43
C LYS A 19 -10.89 10.07 20.24
N GLU A 20 -11.18 9.03 21.00
CA GLU A 20 -10.57 7.71 20.91
C GLU A 20 -10.94 7.02 19.59
N ALA A 21 -12.21 7.06 19.17
CA ALA A 21 -12.67 6.58 17.86
C ALA A 21 -12.08 7.37 16.69
N ARG A 22 -11.88 8.68 16.84
CA ARG A 22 -11.23 9.52 15.82
C ARG A 22 -9.73 9.24 15.77
N ALA A 23 -9.08 9.00 16.91
CA ALA A 23 -7.68 8.60 16.98
C ALA A 23 -7.47 7.19 16.41
N THR A 24 -8.33 6.21 16.70
CA THR A 24 -8.26 4.88 16.07
C THR A 24 -8.51 5.00 14.58
N ARG A 25 -9.53 5.72 14.12
CA ARG A 25 -9.80 5.86 12.67
C ARG A 25 -8.71 6.60 11.89
N ASN A 26 -7.96 7.51 12.54
CA ASN A 26 -6.83 8.22 11.92
C ASN A 26 -5.47 7.54 12.10
N ASN A 27 -5.40 6.51 12.96
CA ASN A 27 -4.16 5.81 13.32
C ASN A 27 -4.26 4.29 13.11
N THR A 28 -5.36 3.83 12.50
CA THR A 28 -5.43 2.50 11.90
C THR A 28 -4.83 2.67 10.52
N PRO A 29 -3.59 2.23 10.25
CA PRO A 29 -3.20 2.03 8.87
C PRO A 29 -4.28 1.13 8.25
N LYS A 30 -4.88 1.54 7.13
CA LYS A 30 -5.79 0.68 6.33
C LYS A 30 -5.10 -0.64 5.89
N TYR A 31 -3.80 -0.75 6.14
CA TYR A 31 -2.97 -1.94 6.08
C TYR A 31 -2.40 -2.26 7.46
N ALA A 32 -3.26 -2.52 8.44
CA ALA A 32 -2.87 -3.33 9.59
C ALA A 32 -2.61 -4.73 9.03
N MET A 33 -1.40 -4.90 8.48
CA MET A 33 -0.77 -6.16 8.17
C MET A 33 -1.10 -7.09 9.31
N ALA A 34 -1.87 -8.13 9.01
CA ALA A 34 -2.05 -9.23 9.92
C ALA A 34 -0.66 -9.62 10.39
N GLU A 35 -0.48 -9.53 11.71
CA GLU A 35 0.57 -10.18 12.47
C GLU A 35 0.83 -11.54 11.80
N THR A 36 2.01 -11.71 11.19
CA THR A 36 2.43 -12.87 10.38
C THR A 36 1.68 -13.08 9.06
N THR A 37 1.86 -12.19 8.07
CA THR A 37 1.65 -12.62 6.68
C THR A 37 2.95 -13.27 6.22
N GLU A 38 3.07 -14.59 6.41
CA GLU A 38 4.02 -15.39 5.64
C GLU A 38 3.76 -15.06 4.17
N VAL A 39 4.66 -14.28 3.57
CA VAL A 39 4.68 -14.01 2.15
C VAL A 39 4.66 -15.39 1.48
N GLY A 40 3.59 -15.72 0.74
CA GLY A 40 3.48 -17.05 0.15
C GLY A 40 4.69 -17.36 -0.76
N PRO A 41 5.04 -18.64 -1.01
CA PRO A 41 6.22 -19.00 -1.81
C PRO A 41 6.29 -18.28 -3.17
N LYS A 42 5.13 -18.07 -3.81
CA LYS A 42 5.02 -17.33 -5.08
C LYS A 42 5.42 -15.86 -4.99
N ALA A 43 5.18 -15.21 -3.87
CA ALA A 43 5.56 -13.81 -3.69
C ALA A 43 7.07 -13.67 -3.41
N TYR A 44 7.70 -14.63 -2.74
CA TYR A 44 9.17 -14.69 -2.66
C TYR A 44 9.83 -14.88 -4.03
N GLU A 45 9.31 -15.78 -4.86
CA GLU A 45 9.80 -15.96 -6.24
C GLU A 45 9.68 -14.67 -7.05
N LEU A 46 8.55 -13.95 -6.92
CA LEU A 46 8.36 -12.63 -7.52
C LEU A 46 9.41 -11.63 -7.01
N PHE A 47 9.65 -11.57 -5.70
CA PHE A 47 10.60 -10.61 -5.11
C PHE A 47 12.04 -10.87 -5.55
N GLU A 48 12.47 -12.12 -5.68
CA GLU A 48 13.79 -12.43 -6.24
C GLU A 48 13.92 -11.99 -7.70
N LYS A 49 12.88 -12.19 -8.54
CA LYS A 49 12.87 -11.68 -9.91
C LYS A 49 12.92 -10.15 -9.96
N MET A 50 12.13 -9.49 -9.10
CA MET A 50 12.11 -8.04 -8.96
C MET A 50 13.49 -7.50 -8.58
N LYS A 51 14.16 -8.13 -7.61
CA LYS A 51 15.52 -7.76 -7.19
C LYS A 51 16.56 -7.94 -8.28
N ALA A 52 16.48 -9.02 -9.05
CA ALA A 52 17.35 -9.25 -10.19
C ALA A 52 17.13 -8.23 -11.31
N ALA A 53 15.88 -7.79 -11.54
CA ALA A 53 15.56 -6.75 -12.51
C ALA A 53 15.95 -5.35 -12.03
N GLU A 54 15.81 -5.09 -10.72
CA GLU A 54 16.15 -3.80 -10.10
C GLU A 54 17.63 -3.45 -10.26
N SER A 55 18.52 -4.44 -10.35
CA SER A 55 19.94 -4.20 -10.62
C SER A 55 20.21 -3.56 -11.99
N ARG A 56 19.21 -3.56 -12.90
CA ARG A 56 19.26 -2.86 -14.19
C ARG A 56 18.59 -1.50 -14.10
N SER A 57 17.35 -1.45 -13.62
CA SER A 57 16.61 -0.21 -13.36
C SER A 57 15.35 -0.47 -12.52
N ARG A 58 14.77 0.60 -11.94
CA ARG A 58 13.47 0.54 -11.28
C ARG A 58 12.34 0.20 -12.26
N ALA A 59 12.39 0.73 -13.49
CA ALA A 59 11.42 0.40 -14.53
C ALA A 59 11.41 -1.10 -14.88
N GLU A 60 12.58 -1.74 -14.99
CA GLU A 60 12.67 -3.20 -15.24
C GLU A 60 12.06 -4.01 -14.08
N MET A 61 12.33 -3.59 -12.83
CA MET A 61 11.71 -4.20 -11.65
C MET A 61 10.18 -4.07 -11.67
N LEU A 62 9.67 -2.89 -12.01
CA LEU A 62 8.24 -2.63 -12.11
C LEU A 62 7.60 -3.40 -13.29
N THR A 63 8.31 -3.62 -14.40
CA THR A 63 7.81 -4.45 -15.51
C THR A 63 7.56 -5.88 -15.05
N VAL A 64 8.50 -6.47 -14.30
CA VAL A 64 8.33 -7.81 -13.71
C VAL A 64 7.12 -7.84 -12.78
N LEU A 65 6.99 -6.84 -11.91
CA LEU A 65 5.84 -6.72 -11.01
C LEU A 65 4.52 -6.68 -11.78
N ILE A 66 4.42 -5.84 -12.80
CA ILE A 66 3.19 -5.69 -13.60
C ILE A 66 2.82 -7.03 -14.24
N GLN A 67 3.77 -7.67 -14.90
CA GLN A 67 3.53 -8.94 -15.61
C GLN A 67 3.10 -10.07 -14.66
N ASP A 68 3.79 -10.24 -13.53
CA ASP A 68 3.47 -11.32 -12.59
C ASP A 68 2.19 -11.01 -11.79
N SER A 69 1.94 -9.74 -11.41
CA SER A 69 0.75 -9.35 -10.62
C SER A 69 -0.57 -9.52 -11.39
N LEU A 70 -0.56 -9.34 -12.72
CA LEU A 70 -1.76 -9.54 -13.55
C LEU A 70 -2.24 -10.99 -13.55
N SER A 71 -1.34 -11.95 -13.36
CA SER A 71 -1.69 -13.37 -13.25
C SER A 71 -2.52 -13.71 -12.00
N LEU A 72 -2.58 -12.79 -11.02
CA LEU A 72 -3.35 -12.94 -9.79
C LEU A 72 -4.85 -12.68 -9.98
N GLY A 73 -5.28 -12.08 -11.11
CA GLY A 73 -6.70 -11.93 -11.45
C GLY A 73 -7.48 -10.95 -10.56
N SER A 74 -6.85 -9.87 -10.09
CA SER A 74 -7.51 -8.83 -9.29
C SER A 74 -8.36 -7.90 -10.16
N ASP A 75 -9.52 -7.48 -9.63
CA ASP A 75 -10.34 -6.41 -10.23
C ASP A 75 -9.66 -5.04 -10.14
N ASP A 76 -8.75 -4.86 -9.18
CA ASP A 76 -7.91 -3.68 -8.99
C ASP A 76 -6.42 -4.09 -8.99
N PRO A 77 -5.77 -4.14 -10.15
CA PRO A 77 -4.37 -4.54 -10.25
C PRO A 77 -3.42 -3.52 -9.65
N THR A 78 -3.73 -2.22 -9.68
CA THR A 78 -2.84 -1.16 -9.17
C THR A 78 -2.79 -1.16 -7.65
N ALA A 79 -3.91 -1.43 -6.97
CA ALA A 79 -3.92 -1.65 -5.53
C ALA A 79 -3.05 -2.85 -5.12
N VAL A 80 -3.15 -3.97 -5.84
CA VAL A 80 -2.31 -5.16 -5.58
C VAL A 80 -0.83 -4.84 -5.79
N GLN A 81 -0.48 -4.11 -6.84
CA GLN A 81 0.90 -3.70 -7.12
C GLN A 81 1.47 -2.80 -6.02
N ARG A 82 0.70 -1.84 -5.51
CA ARG A 82 1.11 -0.99 -4.36
C ARG A 82 1.41 -1.81 -3.12
N ILE A 83 0.56 -2.79 -2.82
CA ILE A 83 0.79 -3.72 -1.70
C ILE A 83 2.08 -4.52 -1.92
N LEU A 84 2.26 -5.09 -3.11
CA LEU A 84 3.44 -5.89 -3.45
C LEU A 84 4.74 -5.08 -3.39
N ILE A 85 4.74 -3.81 -3.78
CA ILE A 85 5.91 -2.92 -3.65
C ILE A 85 6.24 -2.69 -2.17
N GLY A 86 5.24 -2.45 -1.32
CA GLY A 86 5.45 -2.31 0.12
C GLY A 86 6.00 -3.59 0.78
N LEU A 87 5.48 -4.75 0.37
CA LEU A 87 5.98 -6.05 0.81
C LEU A 87 7.40 -6.31 0.32
N TYR A 88 7.70 -5.95 -0.93
CA TYR A 88 9.05 -6.06 -1.51
C TYR A 88 10.06 -5.20 -0.76
N ASP A 89 9.70 -3.94 -0.42
CA ASP A 89 10.55 -3.04 0.37
C ASP A 89 10.85 -3.63 1.75
N SER A 90 9.81 -4.13 2.44
CA SER A 90 9.95 -4.78 3.74
C SER A 90 10.84 -6.04 3.65
N TRP A 91 10.65 -6.86 2.63
CA TRP A 91 11.46 -8.05 2.39
C TRP A 91 12.93 -7.73 2.11
N LYS A 92 13.19 -6.70 1.30
CA LYS A 92 14.53 -6.31 0.86
C LYS A 92 15.33 -5.61 1.95
N ASN A 93 14.67 -4.72 2.71
CA ASN A 93 15.31 -3.81 3.65
C ASN A 93 15.07 -4.18 5.12
N GLY A 94 14.27 -5.21 5.38
CA GLY A 94 13.88 -5.69 6.72
C GLY A 94 12.52 -5.16 7.16
N ASP A 95 11.89 -5.84 8.14
CA ASP A 95 10.50 -5.61 8.56
C ASP A 95 10.21 -4.19 9.09
N ASP A 96 11.25 -3.45 9.49
CA ASP A 96 11.13 -2.06 9.95
C ASP A 96 11.14 -1.04 8.79
N SER A 97 11.49 -1.48 7.57
CA SER A 97 11.48 -0.63 6.39
C SER A 97 10.06 -0.20 6.06
N LYS A 98 9.90 1.09 5.79
CA LYS A 98 8.63 1.67 5.36
C LYS A 98 8.93 2.66 4.27
N LEU A 99 8.28 2.46 3.13
CA LEU A 99 8.30 3.44 2.07
C LEU A 99 7.77 4.79 2.59
N PRO A 100 8.37 5.91 2.18
CA PRO A 100 7.92 7.24 2.58
C PRO A 100 6.43 7.44 2.26
N GLN A 101 5.70 8.19 3.09
CA GLN A 101 4.32 8.52 2.76
C GLN A 101 4.27 9.26 1.40
N GLY A 102 3.41 8.81 0.49
CA GLY A 102 3.28 9.41 -0.85
C GLY A 102 4.35 8.98 -1.86
N TRP A 103 5.15 7.94 -1.58
CA TRP A 103 6.17 7.42 -2.50
C TRP A 103 5.64 7.10 -3.90
N TRP A 104 4.37 6.71 -4.03
CA TRP A 104 3.70 6.38 -5.29
C TRP A 104 3.34 7.59 -6.16
N GLU A 105 3.47 8.81 -5.61
CA GLU A 105 3.21 10.09 -6.30
C GLU A 105 4.50 10.78 -6.74
N GLU A 106 5.67 10.24 -6.36
CA GLU A 106 6.95 10.80 -6.75
C GLU A 106 7.08 10.80 -8.28
N GLU A 107 7.41 11.95 -8.87
CA GLU A 107 7.50 12.11 -10.33
C GLU A 107 8.44 11.09 -10.96
N SER A 108 9.57 10.81 -10.31
CA SER A 108 10.52 9.79 -10.77
C SER A 108 9.91 8.39 -10.76
N PHE A 109 9.11 8.06 -9.73
CA PHE A 109 8.45 6.76 -9.62
C PHE A 109 7.37 6.64 -10.69
N LEU A 110 6.55 7.68 -10.87
CA LEU A 110 5.51 7.72 -11.89
C LEU A 110 6.09 7.56 -13.30
N ALA A 111 7.22 8.19 -13.60
CA ALA A 111 7.92 8.02 -14.87
C ALA A 111 8.38 6.57 -15.10
N ASP A 112 9.01 5.96 -14.09
CA ASP A 112 9.46 4.56 -14.17
C ASP A 112 8.30 3.59 -14.27
N TYR A 113 7.20 3.85 -13.56
CA TYR A 113 5.98 3.04 -13.61
C TYR A 113 5.30 3.15 -14.98
N ALA A 114 5.22 4.35 -15.55
CA ALA A 114 4.69 4.56 -16.90
C ALA A 114 5.52 3.81 -17.96
N GLN A 115 6.85 3.89 -17.87
CA GLN A 115 7.74 3.13 -18.74
C GLN A 115 7.56 1.62 -18.55
N ALA A 116 7.42 1.15 -17.31
CA ALA A 116 7.20 -0.25 -17.01
C ALA A 116 5.88 -0.78 -17.58
N ALA A 117 4.81 0.00 -17.47
CA ALA A 117 3.50 -0.31 -18.04
C ALA A 117 3.54 -0.38 -19.56
N GLN A 118 4.26 0.54 -20.22
CA GLN A 118 4.51 0.48 -21.67
C GLN A 118 5.28 -0.78 -22.07
N ASN A 119 6.37 -1.10 -21.35
CA ASN A 119 7.17 -2.31 -21.60
C ASN A 119 6.35 -3.60 -21.43
N ALA A 120 5.41 -3.61 -20.49
CA ALA A 120 4.51 -4.74 -20.25
C ALA A 120 3.32 -4.79 -21.23
N GLY A 121 3.10 -3.76 -22.06
CA GLY A 121 1.94 -3.65 -22.94
C GLY A 121 0.63 -3.31 -22.22
N GLU A 122 0.71 -2.74 -21.02
CA GLU A 122 -0.42 -2.52 -20.10
C GLU A 122 -0.58 -1.03 -19.76
N GLU A 123 -0.54 -0.17 -20.78
CA GLU A 123 -0.62 1.30 -20.65
C GLU A 123 -1.86 1.79 -19.90
N ARG A 124 -2.97 1.03 -19.92
CA ARG A 124 -4.17 1.32 -19.12
C ARG A 124 -3.89 1.44 -17.62
N LEU A 125 -2.83 0.79 -17.14
CA LEU A 125 -2.42 0.84 -15.74
C LEU A 125 -1.86 2.21 -15.35
N ILE A 126 -1.39 3.02 -16.31
CA ILE A 126 -0.90 4.38 -16.06
C ILE A 126 -2.06 5.26 -15.60
N GLU A 127 -3.16 5.24 -16.34
CA GLU A 127 -4.37 5.98 -15.99
C GLU A 127 -5.00 5.45 -14.70
N ALA A 128 -5.06 4.12 -14.54
CA ALA A 128 -5.58 3.49 -13.32
C ALA A 128 -4.78 3.90 -12.08
N TRP A 129 -3.45 3.94 -12.18
CA TRP A 129 -2.57 4.34 -11.07
C TRP A 129 -2.79 5.78 -10.63
N LEU A 130 -3.04 6.68 -11.59
CA LEU A 130 -3.31 8.09 -11.34
C LEU A 130 -4.76 8.35 -10.86
N ALA A 131 -5.70 7.48 -11.22
CA ALA A 131 -7.10 7.59 -10.86
C ALA A 131 -7.41 7.12 -9.43
N GLU A 132 -6.54 6.32 -8.81
CA GLU A 132 -6.69 5.95 -7.41
C GLU A 132 -6.54 7.18 -6.49
N GLU A 133 -7.67 7.72 -6.02
CA GLU A 133 -7.67 8.82 -5.05
C GLU A 133 -7.04 8.38 -3.71
N PRO A 134 -6.18 9.22 -3.09
CA PRO A 134 -5.68 8.96 -1.75
C PRO A 134 -6.85 8.99 -0.76
N ALA A 135 -7.13 7.84 -0.15
CA ALA A 135 -8.30 7.60 0.69
C ALA A 135 -8.15 7.94 2.18
#